data_AF-A0A6I1Z0Z9-F1
#
_entry.id   AF-A0A6I1Z0Z9-F1
#
_cell.length_a   1.000
_cell.length_b   1.000
_cell.length_c   1.000
_cell.angle_alpha   90.00
_cell.angle_beta   90.00
_cell.angle_gamma   90.00
#
_symmetry.space_group_name_H-M   'P 1'
#
loop_
_entity.id
_entity.type
_entity.pdbx_description
1 polymer ?
#
loop_
_entity_poly.entity_id
_entity_poly.type
_entity_poly.pdbx_seq_one_letter_code
_entity_poly.pdbx_strand_id
1 'polypeptide(L)'
;MGITFFDTADSYSAGTGEGIVARALGEMVRREDVVIATKVSFAVADGAARSDRPNRSGLSRKAIMTEIDHSLLRLGTDYIDLYQIHRFDPHTPGAGKARCIRASSMYA
;
A
#
# COMPACT_ATOMS: atom_id res chain seq x y z
N MET A 1 -6.25 7.85 -25.34
CA MET A 1 -6.46 8.54 -24.05
C MET A 1 -5.30 8.16 -23.13
N GLY A 2 -4.54 9.13 -22.60
CA GLY A 2 -3.26 8.92 -21.90
C GLY A 2 -3.38 8.96 -20.37
N ILE A 3 -4.13 8.02 -19.79
CA ILE A 3 -4.20 7.86 -18.33
C ILE A 3 -2.92 7.15 -17.87
N THR A 4 -2.19 7.75 -16.94
CA THR A 4 -0.95 7.19 -16.39
C THR A 4 -0.96 7.07 -14.86
N PHE A 5 -2.01 7.53 -14.18
CA PHE A 5 -2.09 7.52 -12.72
C PHE A 5 -3.15 6.53 -12.23
N PHE A 6 -2.74 5.59 -11.38
CA PHE A 6 -3.59 4.52 -10.85
C PHE A 6 -3.56 4.54 -9.33
N ASP A 7 -4.72 4.75 -8.72
CA ASP A 7 -4.90 4.81 -7.28
C ASP A 7 -5.63 3.56 -6.75
N THR A 8 -5.08 2.96 -5.69
CA THR A 8 -5.66 1.81 -5.00
C THR A 8 -5.45 1.94 -3.49
N ALA A 9 -5.73 0.91 -2.70
CA ALA A 9 -5.40 0.84 -1.28
C ALA A 9 -5.22 -0.61 -0.82
N ASP A 10 -4.43 -0.78 0.24
CA ASP A 10 -4.26 -2.02 1.00
C ASP A 10 -5.57 -2.77 1.24
N SER A 11 -6.62 -2.02 1.56
CA SER A 11 -7.90 -2.47 2.07
C SER A 11 -8.97 -2.66 1.00
N TYR A 12 -8.75 -2.17 -0.22
CA TYR A 12 -9.77 -2.25 -1.27
C TYR A 12 -10.10 -3.70 -1.59
N SER A 13 -11.39 -4.02 -1.51
CA SER A 13 -11.91 -5.39 -1.70
C SER A 13 -11.17 -6.41 -0.81
N ALA A 14 -10.92 -6.05 0.45
CA ALA A 14 -10.18 -6.86 1.43
C ALA A 14 -8.79 -7.30 0.94
N GLY A 15 -8.07 -6.42 0.23
CA GLY A 15 -6.72 -6.67 -0.28
C GLY A 15 -6.65 -7.20 -1.70
N THR A 16 -7.77 -7.57 -2.31
CA THR A 16 -7.76 -8.08 -3.68
C THR A 16 -7.61 -6.97 -4.73
N GLY A 17 -7.93 -5.72 -4.38
CA GLY A 17 -7.88 -4.58 -5.30
C GLY A 17 -6.50 -4.35 -5.91
N GLU A 18 -5.45 -4.43 -5.10
CA GLU A 18 -4.06 -4.29 -5.57
C GLU A 18 -3.67 -5.37 -6.58
N GLY A 19 -4.07 -6.63 -6.35
CA GLY A 19 -3.79 -7.72 -7.29
C GLY A 19 -4.52 -7.58 -8.63
N ILE A 20 -5.72 -7.00 -8.62
CA ILE A 20 -6.48 -6.70 -9.85
C ILE A 20 -5.77 -5.60 -10.65
N VAL A 21 -5.33 -4.53 -9.98
CA VAL A 21 -4.55 -3.46 -10.62
C VAL A 21 -3.25 -4.00 -11.17
N ALA A 22 -2.53 -4.83 -10.41
CA ALA A 22 -1.28 -5.46 -10.85
C ALA A 22 -1.45 -6.23 -12.15
N ARG A 23 -2.46 -7.11 -12.21
CA ARG A 23 -2.75 -7.91 -13.39
C ARG A 23 -3.13 -7.04 -14.58
N ALA A 24 -4.01 -6.05 -14.38
CA ALA A 24 -4.43 -5.16 -15.44
C ALA A 24 -3.25 -4.36 -16.02
N LEU A 25 -2.39 -3.79 -15.16
CA LEU A 25 -1.25 -3.00 -15.62
C LEU A 25 -0.16 -3.86 -16.26
N GLY A 26 0.16 -5.03 -15.68
CA GLY A 26 1.19 -5.94 -16.20
C GLY A 26 0.91 -6.47 -17.61
N GLU A 27 -0.36 -6.52 -18.03
CA GLU A 27 -0.76 -6.93 -19.37
C GLU A 27 -0.83 -5.75 -20.38
N MET A 28 -0.90 -4.50 -19.90
CA MET A 28 -1.31 -3.35 -20.72
C MET A 28 -0.23 -2.26 -20.89
N VAL A 29 0.67 -2.10 -19.94
CA VAL A 29 1.62 -0.97 -19.90
C VAL A 29 2.96 -1.39 -19.29
N ARG A 30 4.03 -0.66 -19.64
CA ARG A 30 5.30 -0.82 -18.92
C ARG A 30 5.21 -0.11 -17.57
N ARG A 31 5.83 -0.69 -16.54
CA ARG A 31 5.70 -0.21 -15.15
C ARG A 31 6.19 1.24 -14.99
N GLU A 32 7.23 1.63 -15.72
CA GLU A 32 7.84 2.96 -15.72
C GLU A 32 7.01 4.04 -16.42
N ASP A 33 6.03 3.65 -17.24
CA ASP A 33 5.17 4.60 -17.94
C ASP A 33 3.96 5.04 -17.08
N VAL A 34 3.81 4.46 -15.88
CA VAL A 34 2.66 4.71 -14.99
C VAL A 34 3.08 5.03 -13.57
N VAL A 35 2.22 5.77 -12.90
CA VAL A 35 2.31 6.14 -11.48
C VAL A 35 1.30 5.29 -10.71
N ILE A 36 1.78 4.51 -9.75
CA ILE A 36 0.95 3.72 -8.85
C ILE A 36 0.94 4.37 -7.47
N ALA A 37 -0.26 4.74 -7.01
CA ALA A 37 -0.52 5.20 -5.66
C ALA A 37 -1.27 4.13 -4.88
N THR A 38 -0.83 3.85 -3.65
CA THR A 38 -1.61 3.02 -2.70
C THR A 38 -1.57 3.63 -1.31
N LYS A 39 -2.43 3.12 -0.42
CA LYS A 39 -2.71 3.69 0.89
C LYS A 39 -2.59 2.65 1.97
N VAL A 40 -2.27 3.12 3.18
CA VAL A 40 -2.15 2.30 4.38
C VAL A 40 -2.96 2.87 5.53
N SER A 41 -3.69 1.99 6.22
CA SER A 41 -4.11 2.22 7.63
C SER A 41 -4.81 1.00 8.25
N PHE A 42 -5.25 0.06 7.43
CA PHE A 42 -6.18 -0.99 7.84
C PHE A 42 -5.45 -2.34 7.92
N ALA A 43 -6.01 -3.26 8.72
CA ALA A 43 -5.60 -4.65 8.62
C ALA A 43 -6.19 -5.25 7.34
N VAL A 44 -5.36 -5.90 6.53
CA VAL A 44 -5.81 -6.61 5.32
C VAL A 44 -5.83 -8.12 5.54
N ALA A 45 -4.84 -8.63 6.28
CA ALA A 45 -4.58 -10.07 6.42
C ALA A 45 -5.71 -10.89 7.07
N ASP A 46 -6.65 -10.27 7.78
CA ASP A 46 -7.72 -10.95 8.51
C ASP A 46 -9.13 -10.66 7.94
N GLY A 47 -9.23 -10.00 6.77
CA GLY A 47 -10.53 -9.62 6.17
C GLY A 47 -11.34 -8.58 6.96
N ALA A 48 -10.77 -8.06 8.05
CA ALA A 48 -11.37 -7.07 8.93
C ALA A 48 -10.60 -5.75 8.83
N ALA A 49 -11.31 -4.62 8.76
CA ALA A 49 -10.69 -3.30 8.67
C ALA A 49 -9.76 -2.97 9.86
N ARG A 50 -9.91 -3.67 10.99
CA ARG A 50 -9.01 -3.57 12.14
C ARG A 50 -8.65 -4.96 12.64
N SER A 51 -7.42 -5.06 13.12
CA SER A 51 -6.94 -6.23 13.86
C SER A 51 -6.63 -5.78 15.28
N ASP A 52 -7.10 -6.54 16.26
CA ASP A 52 -6.75 -6.40 17.68
C ASP A 52 -5.31 -6.87 17.97
N ARG A 53 -4.70 -7.57 17.01
CA ARG A 53 -3.32 -8.04 17.10
C ARG A 53 -2.34 -6.87 16.99
N PRO A 54 -1.30 -6.82 17.83
CA PRO A 54 -0.28 -5.79 17.77
C PRO A 54 0.36 -5.70 16.38
N ASN A 55 0.61 -4.48 15.91
CA ASN A 55 1.30 -4.18 14.66
C ASN A 55 0.64 -4.69 13.36
N ARG A 56 -0.66 -5.04 13.39
CA ARG A 56 -1.42 -5.46 12.20
C ARG A 56 -2.39 -4.42 11.64
N SER A 57 -2.54 -3.27 12.30
CA SER A 57 -3.35 -2.14 11.81
C SER A 57 -2.85 -0.82 12.39
N GLY A 58 -3.36 0.30 11.88
CA GLY A 58 -2.98 1.63 12.31
C GLY A 58 -1.68 2.11 11.67
N LEU A 59 -1.07 3.15 12.26
CA LEU A 59 0.08 3.84 11.66
C LEU A 59 1.39 3.65 12.43
N SER A 60 1.51 2.58 13.23
CA SER A 60 2.79 2.27 13.86
C SER A 60 3.85 2.00 12.78
N ARG A 61 5.12 2.34 13.07
CA ARG A 61 6.23 2.08 12.12
C ARG A 61 6.25 0.62 11.66
N LYS A 62 6.04 -0.32 12.57
CA LYS A 62 6.04 -1.76 12.24
C LYS A 62 4.88 -2.12 11.31
N ALA A 63 3.68 -1.61 11.56
CA ALA A 63 2.53 -1.85 10.70
C ALA A 63 2.75 -1.29 9.28
N ILE A 64 3.24 -0.04 9.17
CA ILE A 64 3.55 0.59 7.88
C ILE A 64 4.59 -0.22 7.09
N MET A 65 5.69 -0.60 7.73
CA MET A 65 6.75 -1.38 7.07
C MET A 65 6.29 -2.80 6.70
N THR A 66 5.34 -3.39 7.42
CA THR A 66 4.79 -4.69 7.03
C THR A 66 3.80 -4.57 5.88
N GLU A 67 2.91 -3.58 5.91
CA GLU A 67 1.91 -3.41 4.84
C GLU A 67 2.51 -2.90 3.54
N ILE A 68 3.63 -2.18 3.56
CA ILE A 68 4.32 -1.78 2.34
C ILE A 68 4.90 -3.00 1.61
N ASP A 69 5.50 -3.95 2.34
CA ASP A 69 6.01 -5.21 1.78
C ASP A 69 4.87 -6.04 1.18
N HIS A 70 3.74 -6.13 1.90
CA HIS A 70 2.55 -6.80 1.39
C HIS A 70 1.97 -6.13 0.13
N SER A 71 1.97 -4.79 0.09
CA SER A 71 1.45 -4.04 -1.06
C SER A 71 2.34 -4.24 -2.28
N LEU A 72 3.67 -4.19 -2.12
CA LEU A 72 4.64 -4.49 -3.18
C LEU A 72 4.45 -5.91 -3.74
N LEU A 73 4.24 -6.89 -2.86
CA LEU A 73 3.96 -8.28 -3.26
C LEU A 73 2.66 -8.39 -4.07
N ARG A 74 1.57 -7.76 -3.60
CA ARG A 74 0.27 -7.81 -4.29
C ARG A 74 0.28 -7.05 -5.62
N LEU A 75 1.01 -5.92 -5.67
CA LEU A 75 1.18 -5.11 -6.87
C LEU A 75 2.19 -5.71 -7.86
N GLY A 76 2.98 -6.71 -7.45
CA GLY A 76 3.98 -7.35 -8.29
C GLY A 76 5.08 -6.39 -8.76
N THR A 77 5.46 -5.42 -7.93
CA THR A 77 6.46 -4.39 -8.25
C THR A 77 7.39 -4.16 -7.07
N ASP A 78 8.59 -3.67 -7.35
CA ASP A 78 9.63 -3.33 -6.38
C ASP A 78 9.50 -1.90 -5.84
N TYR A 79 8.67 -1.05 -6.46
CA TYR A 79 8.40 0.30 -5.98
C TYR A 79 6.95 0.79 -6.12
N ILE A 80 6.59 1.68 -5.20
CA ILE A 80 5.33 2.46 -5.21
C ILE A 80 5.70 3.94 -5.33
N ASP A 81 5.05 4.65 -6.25
CA ASP A 81 5.34 6.05 -6.54
C ASP A 81 4.81 6.99 -5.45
N LEU A 82 3.63 6.67 -4.91
CA LEU A 82 2.99 7.43 -3.85
C LEU A 82 2.37 6.50 -2.81
N TYR A 83 2.87 6.55 -1.58
CA TYR A 83 2.33 5.77 -0.45
C TYR A 83 1.70 6.69 0.59
N GLN A 84 0.38 6.60 0.75
CA GLN A 84 -0.40 7.57 1.51
C GLN A 84 -0.99 6.97 2.79
N ILE A 85 -1.17 7.81 3.80
CA ILE A 85 -2.00 7.45 4.95
C ILE A 85 -3.47 7.51 4.52
N HIS A 86 -4.17 6.39 4.65
CA HIS A 86 -5.57 6.29 4.26
C HIS A 86 -6.51 6.94 5.30
N ARG A 87 -6.16 6.85 6.59
CA ARG A 87 -6.95 7.41 7.69
C ARG A 87 -6.06 7.96 8.80
N PHE A 88 -6.52 9.04 9.42
CA PHE A 88 -5.91 9.54 10.65
C PHE A 88 -6.03 8.51 11.77
N ASP A 89 -4.94 8.28 12.48
CA ASP A 89 -4.88 7.37 13.64
C ASP A 89 -4.58 8.18 14.91
N PRO A 90 -5.51 8.34 15.86
CA PRO A 90 -5.25 9.10 17.08
C PRO A 90 -4.31 8.40 18.06
N HIS A 91 -4.08 7.10 17.90
CA HIS A 91 -3.30 6.29 18.86
C HIS A 91 -1.81 6.24 18.54
N THR A 92 -1.42 6.60 17.31
CA THR A 92 -0.02 6.72 16.92
C THR A 92 0.45 8.18 17.03
N PRO A 93 1.58 8.50 17.69
CA PRO A 93 2.14 9.86 17.70
C PRO A 93 2.48 10.42 16.30
N GLY A 94 2.36 11.73 16.10
CA GLY A 94 2.48 12.39 14.79
C GLY A 94 3.79 12.16 14.03
N ALA A 95 4.93 12.04 14.74
CA ALA A 95 6.25 11.83 14.12
C ALA A 95 6.35 10.50 13.34
N GLY A 96 5.52 9.49 13.66
CA GLY A 96 5.46 8.22 12.94
C GLY A 96 4.61 8.27 11.65
N LYS A 97 3.82 9.33 11.44
CA LYS A 97 2.85 9.44 10.34
C LYS A 97 3.47 10.05 9.07
N ALA A 98 4.38 11.00 9.20
CA ALA A 98 4.68 11.95 8.12
C ALA A 98 5.80 11.52 7.15
N ARG A 99 6.31 10.30 7.21
CA ARG A 99 7.37 9.88 6.28
C ARG A 99 6.76 9.15 5.09
N CYS A 100 6.42 9.91 4.05
CA CYS A 100 6.16 9.36 2.73
C CYS A 100 7.51 8.88 2.18
N ILE A 101 7.76 7.57 2.29
CA ILE A 101 9.01 6.93 1.87
C ILE A 101 8.73 6.39 0.48
N ARG A 102 9.54 6.78 -0.50
CA ARG A 102 9.69 6.02 -1.73
C ARG A 102 9.99 4.58 -1.32
N ALA A 103 9.00 3.70 -1.43
CA ALA A 103 9.13 2.31 -1.06
C ALA A 103 9.96 1.65 -2.14
N SER A 104 11.17 1.24 -1.82
CA SER A 104 11.95 0.33 -2.65
C SER A 104 12.18 -0.88 -1.78
N SER A 105 11.74 -2.06 -2.23
CA SER A 105 12.24 -3.30 -1.63
C SER A 105 13.76 -3.29 -1.74
N MET A 106 14.47 -3.47 -0.63
CA MET A 106 15.94 -3.61 -0.60
C MET A 106 16.39 -5.04 -0.94
N TYR A 107 15.49 -5.89 -1.41
CA TYR A 107 15.77 -7.26 -1.79
C TYR A 107 15.50 -7.46 -3.29
N ALA A 108 16.60 -7.48 -4.05
CA ALA A 108 16.75 -8.10 -5.35
C ALA A 108 17.78 -9.22 -5.23
#